data_AF-A0AAW0GIF2-F1
#
_entry.id   AF-A0AAW0GIF2-F1
#
_cell.length_a   1.000
_cell.length_b   1.000
_cell.length_c   1.000
_cell.angle_alpha   90.00
_cell.angle_beta   90.00
_cell.angle_gamma   90.00
#
_symmetry.space_group_name_H-M   'P 1'
#
loop_
_entity.id
_entity.type
_entity.pdbx_description
1 polymer ?
#
loop_
_entity_poly.entity_id
_entity_poly.type
_entity_poly.pdbx_seq_one_letter_code
_entity_poly.pdbx_strand_id
1 'polypeptide(L)'
;MSSVLSSRIQNSVPRLVRTLVNKAEFRPVPSARDSIASPTDFLKAIGRSSETKLEAPEKWEDFWRLDGNALKKANIPVTDRRYILWSMQKYRLGEAPEDFAHPPKPKKKIRGRGPAVQFGKRIRSRRL
;
A
#
# COMPACT_ATOMS: atom_id res chain seq x y z
N MET A 1 -15.42 -62.58 13.54
CA MET A 1 -15.05 -61.40 12.73
C MET A 1 -16.13 -60.35 12.89
N SER A 2 -16.03 -59.51 13.93
CA SER A 2 -17.03 -58.48 14.25
C SER A 2 -16.63 -57.14 13.62
N SER A 3 -17.41 -56.67 12.66
CA SER A 3 -17.28 -55.34 12.06
C SER A 3 -18.08 -54.32 12.89
N VAL A 4 -17.39 -53.46 13.63
CA VAL A 4 -18.02 -52.32 14.31
C VAL A 4 -18.20 -51.21 13.27
N LEU A 5 -19.45 -51.00 12.83
CA LEU A 5 -19.84 -49.84 12.02
C LEU A 5 -19.70 -48.58 12.88
N SER A 6 -18.60 -47.85 12.70
CA SER A 6 -18.43 -46.52 13.28
C SER A 6 -19.41 -45.56 12.61
N SER A 7 -20.47 -45.17 13.34
CA SER A 7 -21.41 -44.16 12.90
C SER A 7 -20.71 -42.80 12.89
N ARG A 8 -20.30 -42.36 11.69
CA ARG A 8 -19.83 -41.01 11.45
C ARG A 8 -21.02 -40.06 11.64
N ILE A 9 -21.09 -39.40 12.79
CA ILE A 9 -22.03 -38.30 13.03
C ILE A 9 -21.64 -37.18 12.05
N GLN A 10 -22.30 -37.12 10.89
CA GLN A 10 -22.23 -35.98 10.00
C GLN A 10 -23.06 -34.87 10.64
N ASN A 11 -22.38 -33.86 11.20
CA ASN A 11 -23.05 -32.64 11.65
C ASN A 11 -23.79 -32.01 10.46
N SER A 12 -25.12 -32.07 10.50
CA SER A 12 -26.04 -31.54 9.47
C SER A 12 -26.28 -30.02 9.58
N VAL A 13 -25.63 -29.35 10.54
CA VAL A 13 -25.76 -27.90 10.71
C VAL A 13 -24.73 -27.19 9.82
N PRO A 14 -25.15 -26.36 8.86
CA PRO A 14 -24.20 -25.56 8.10
C PRO A 14 -23.45 -24.67 9.09
N ARG A 15 -22.12 -24.82 9.16
CA ARG A 15 -21.28 -23.86 9.86
C ARG A 15 -21.43 -22.53 9.12
N LEU A 16 -22.28 -21.63 9.63
CA LEU A 16 -22.45 -20.25 9.17
C LEU A 16 -21.21 -19.38 9.47
N VAL A 17 -20.03 -19.99 9.51
CA VAL A 17 -18.75 -19.31 9.65
C VAL A 17 -18.27 -19.02 8.24
N ARG A 18 -18.34 -17.75 7.83
CA ARG A 18 -17.73 -17.30 6.58
C ARG A 18 -16.26 -17.70 6.61
N THR A 19 -15.83 -18.53 5.67
CA THR A 19 -14.42 -18.80 5.46
C THR A 19 -13.73 -17.51 5.04
N LEU A 20 -12.70 -17.09 5.78
CA LEU A 20 -11.88 -15.94 5.40
C LEU A 20 -10.98 -16.36 4.23
N VAL A 21 -11.44 -16.11 3.00
CA VAL A 21 -10.60 -16.29 1.81
C VAL A 21 -9.70 -15.07 1.67
N ASN A 22 -8.38 -15.27 1.76
CA ASN A 22 -7.41 -14.20 1.54
C ASN A 22 -7.32 -13.87 0.04
N LYS A 23 -8.21 -13.00 -0.44
CA LYS A 23 -8.22 -12.53 -1.84
C LYS A 23 -6.93 -11.80 -2.25
N ALA A 24 -6.06 -11.41 -1.32
CA ALA A 24 -4.79 -10.75 -1.66
C ALA A 24 -3.76 -11.73 -2.24
N GLU A 25 -3.71 -12.96 -1.71
CA GLU A 25 -2.77 -14.01 -2.17
C GLU A 25 -3.05 -14.47 -3.60
N PHE A 26 -4.31 -14.43 -4.02
CA PHE A 26 -4.74 -14.83 -5.37
C PHE A 26 -4.67 -13.71 -6.40
N ARG A 27 -4.14 -12.53 -6.06
CA ARG A 27 -4.05 -11.44 -7.03
C ARG A 27 -3.01 -11.79 -8.10
N PRO A 28 -3.34 -11.62 -9.40
CA PRO A 28 -2.37 -11.85 -10.45
C PRO A 28 -1.18 -10.90 -10.29
N VAL A 29 0.01 -11.42 -10.60
CA VAL A 29 1.21 -10.61 -10.75
C VAL A 29 1.09 -9.90 -12.10
N PRO A 30 1.13 -8.56 -12.14
CA PRO A 30 1.10 -7.83 -13.40
C PRO A 30 2.39 -8.10 -14.17
N SER A 31 2.29 -8.26 -15.49
CA SER A 31 3.46 -8.26 -16.37
C SER A 31 4.20 -6.93 -16.24
N ALA A 32 5.53 -6.94 -16.35
CA ALA A 32 6.29 -5.70 -16.51
C ALA A 32 5.78 -4.98 -17.77
N ARG A 33 5.49 -3.69 -17.64
CA ARG A 33 4.97 -2.83 -18.71
C ARG A 33 5.79 -1.55 -18.78
N ASP A 34 5.84 -1.00 -19.99
CA ASP A 34 6.51 0.26 -20.30
C ASP A 34 7.99 0.23 -19.91
N SER A 35 8.46 1.26 -19.21
CA SER A 35 9.85 1.42 -18.76
C SER A 35 10.14 0.77 -17.39
N ILE A 36 9.20 -0.03 -16.84
CA ILE A 36 9.30 -0.56 -15.48
C ILE A 36 9.48 -2.07 -15.54
N ALA A 37 10.75 -2.51 -15.55
CA ALA A 37 11.12 -3.92 -15.52
C ALA A 37 11.47 -4.41 -14.10
N SER A 38 11.95 -3.52 -13.24
CA SER A 38 12.42 -3.85 -11.89
C SER A 38 11.50 -3.29 -10.79
N PRO A 39 11.39 -3.96 -9.63
CA PRO A 39 10.72 -3.41 -8.44
C PRO A 39 11.28 -2.04 -8.04
N THR A 40 12.60 -1.84 -8.20
CA THR A 40 13.25 -0.57 -7.87
C THR A 40 12.83 0.55 -8.81
N ASP A 41 12.64 0.26 -10.10
CA ASP A 41 12.16 1.22 -11.09
C ASP A 41 10.71 1.62 -10.80
N PHE A 42 9.88 0.66 -10.37
CA PHE A 42 8.50 0.93 -9.95
C PHE A 42 8.46 1.89 -8.76
N LEU A 43 9.30 1.64 -7.74
CA LEU A 43 9.35 2.49 -6.55
C LEU A 43 9.85 3.91 -6.85
N LYS A 44 10.78 4.04 -7.80
CA LYS A 44 11.23 5.35 -8.29
C LYS A 44 10.10 6.06 -9.05
N ALA A 45 9.38 5.35 -9.91
CA ALA A 45 8.30 5.92 -10.72
C ALA A 45 7.15 6.47 -9.87
N ILE A 46 6.77 5.79 -8.78
CA ILE A 46 5.71 6.28 -7.87
C ILE A 46 6.17 7.46 -6.99
N GLY A 47 7.47 7.71 -6.90
CA GLY A 47 8.08 8.80 -6.15
C GLY A 47 7.88 8.74 -4.63
N ARG A 48 7.83 9.92 -3.98
CA ARG A 48 7.74 10.09 -2.50
C ARG A 48 8.87 9.45 -1.71
N SER A 49 10.03 9.31 -2.34
CA SER A 49 11.20 8.62 -1.79
C SER A 49 10.82 7.21 -1.33
N SER A 50 10.02 6.50 -2.12
CA SER A 50 9.61 5.13 -1.78
C SER A 50 10.77 4.16 -1.96
N GLU A 51 11.67 4.46 -2.89
CA GLU A 51 12.89 3.72 -3.19
C GLU A 51 13.89 3.67 -2.02
N THR A 52 13.91 4.68 -1.15
CA THR A 52 14.82 4.70 0.01
C THR A 52 14.22 4.06 1.26
N LYS A 53 12.90 3.86 1.28
CA LYS A 53 12.17 3.37 2.46
C LYS A 53 11.93 1.88 2.45
N LEU A 54 11.97 1.27 1.27
CA LEU A 54 11.75 -0.15 1.08
C LEU A 54 12.95 -0.73 0.33
N GLU A 55 13.66 -1.64 0.99
CA GLU A 55 14.60 -2.52 0.32
C GLU A 55 13.78 -3.50 -0.53
N ALA A 56 13.71 -3.21 -1.84
CA ALA A 56 12.91 -4.00 -2.74
C ALA A 56 13.53 -5.39 -2.93
N PRO A 57 12.73 -6.48 -2.89
CA PRO A 57 13.23 -7.79 -3.27
C PRO A 57 13.66 -7.77 -4.75
N GLU A 58 14.68 -8.55 -5.08
CA GLU A 58 15.23 -8.60 -6.44
C GLU A 58 14.23 -9.16 -7.46
N LYS A 59 13.35 -10.06 -7.02
CA LYS A 59 12.37 -10.72 -7.89
C LYS A 59 11.08 -9.91 -7.99
N TRP A 60 10.65 -9.68 -9.23
CA TRP A 60 9.39 -9.01 -9.55
C TRP A 60 8.19 -9.68 -8.88
N GLU A 61 8.09 -11.00 -8.96
CA GLU A 61 6.96 -11.75 -8.38
C GLU A 61 6.85 -11.61 -6.86
N ASP A 62 7.99 -11.64 -6.16
CA ASP A 62 8.03 -11.51 -4.71
C ASP A 62 7.62 -10.10 -4.27
N PHE A 63 8.00 -9.08 -5.03
CA PHE A 63 7.54 -7.71 -4.81
C PHE A 63 6.01 -7.60 -4.88
N TRP A 64 5.38 -8.21 -5.88
CA TRP A 64 3.93 -8.16 -6.06
C TRP A 64 3.13 -8.99 -5.05
N ARG A 65 3.79 -9.92 -4.36
CA ARG A 65 3.25 -10.70 -3.24
C ARG A 65 3.41 -10.01 -1.89
N LEU A 66 4.04 -8.82 -1.84
CA LEU A 66 4.18 -8.07 -0.59
C LEU A 66 2.83 -7.62 -0.03
N ASP A 67 2.60 -7.98 1.22
CA ASP A 67 1.43 -7.58 2.00
C ASP A 67 1.74 -6.47 2.99
N GLY A 68 0.69 -5.79 3.47
CA GLY A 68 0.81 -4.75 4.50
C GLY A 68 1.45 -5.23 5.81
N ASN A 69 1.34 -6.52 6.12
CA ASN A 69 2.01 -7.17 7.25
C ASN A 69 3.50 -7.39 6.98
N ALA A 70 3.89 -7.79 5.78
CA ALA A 70 5.30 -7.91 5.38
C ALA A 70 5.98 -6.54 5.45
N LEU A 71 5.33 -5.51 4.90
CA LEU A 71 5.81 -4.12 4.99
C LEU A 71 5.87 -3.60 6.44
N LYS A 72 4.97 -4.07 7.33
CA LYS A 72 5.02 -3.75 8.77
C LYS A 72 6.28 -4.32 9.42
N LYS A 73 6.61 -5.57 9.09
CA LYS A 73 7.82 -6.25 9.58
C LYS A 73 9.09 -5.56 9.10
N ALA A 74 9.06 -4.98 7.90
CA ALA A 74 10.11 -4.12 7.36
C ALA A 74 10.16 -2.70 7.97
N ASN A 75 9.44 -2.43 9.07
CA ASN A 75 9.41 -1.14 9.78
C ASN A 75 8.97 0.08 8.95
N ILE A 76 8.20 -0.12 7.88
CA ILE A 76 7.72 0.99 7.05
C ILE A 76 6.56 1.72 7.76
N PRO A 77 6.54 3.06 7.78
CA PRO A 77 5.45 3.81 8.40
C PRO A 77 4.11 3.57 7.69
N VAL A 78 3.01 3.68 8.43
CA VAL A 78 1.65 3.33 7.95
C VAL A 78 1.27 4.09 6.67
N THR A 79 1.63 5.37 6.58
CA THR A 79 1.32 6.23 5.42
C THR A 79 1.96 5.71 4.14
N ASP A 80 3.22 5.30 4.22
CA ASP A 80 3.98 4.85 3.06
C ASP A 80 3.54 3.44 2.64
N ARG A 81 3.24 2.56 3.60
CA ARG A 81 2.65 1.24 3.31
C ARG A 81 1.34 1.34 2.55
N ARG A 82 0.44 2.22 2.99
CA ARG A 82 -0.84 2.45 2.31
C ARG A 82 -0.65 3.01 0.91
N TYR A 83 0.32 3.92 0.75
CA TYR A 83 0.63 4.49 -0.56
C TYR A 83 1.18 3.43 -1.52
N ILE A 84 2.18 2.65 -1.12
CA ILE A 84 2.79 1.60 -1.94
C ILE A 84 1.72 0.58 -2.37
N LEU A 85 0.92 0.07 -1.43
CA LEU A 85 -0.12 -0.92 -1.74
C LEU A 85 -1.22 -0.36 -2.65
N TRP A 86 -1.58 0.91 -2.48
CA TRP A 86 -2.52 1.59 -3.36
C TRP A 86 -1.96 1.75 -4.78
N SER A 87 -0.70 2.19 -4.90
CA SER A 87 0.00 2.31 -6.19
C SER A 87 0.14 0.97 -6.90
N MET A 88 0.47 -0.09 -6.17
CA MET A 88 0.49 -1.46 -6.69
C MET A 88 -0.90 -1.86 -7.21
N GLN A 89 -1.97 -1.52 -6.49
CA GLN A 89 -3.32 -1.82 -6.94
C GLN A 89 -3.68 -1.04 -8.21
N LYS A 90 -3.28 0.23 -8.33
CA LYS A 90 -3.48 1.03 -9.54
C LYS A 90 -2.76 0.47 -10.76
N TYR A 91 -1.51 0.07 -10.58
CA TYR A 91 -0.74 -0.58 -11.64
C TYR A 91 -1.36 -1.92 -12.08
N ARG A 92 -1.88 -2.72 -11.14
CA ARG A 92 -2.64 -3.95 -11.46
C ARG A 92 -3.87 -3.69 -12.31
N LEU A 93 -4.52 -2.53 -12.13
CA LEU A 93 -5.67 -2.12 -12.94
C LEU A 93 -5.26 -1.61 -14.32
N GLY A 94 -3.96 -1.47 -14.59
CA GLY A 94 -3.41 -1.00 -15.87
C GLY A 94 -3.24 0.50 -15.97
N GLU A 95 -3.35 1.25 -14.86
CA GLU A 95 -3.01 2.68 -14.84
C GLU A 95 -1.48 2.85 -14.81
N ALA A 96 -0.96 3.78 -15.62
CA ALA A 96 0.47 4.09 -15.63
C ALA A 96 0.87 4.86 -14.35
N PRO A 97 2.06 4.62 -13.76
CA PRO A 97 2.49 5.32 -12.56
C PRO A 97 2.54 6.84 -12.70
N GLU A 98 2.83 7.36 -13.87
CA GLU A 98 2.85 8.80 -14.15
C GLU A 98 1.48 9.47 -13.94
N ASP A 99 0.39 8.74 -14.21
CA ASP A 99 -0.98 9.26 -14.11
C ASP A 99 -1.45 9.40 -12.66
N PHE A 100 -1.07 8.45 -11.79
CA PHE A 100 -1.57 8.40 -10.42
C PHE A 100 -0.54 8.82 -9.37
N ALA A 101 0.76 8.85 -9.70
CA ALA A 101 1.80 9.24 -8.77
C ALA A 101 1.78 10.75 -8.58
N HIS A 102 1.56 11.18 -7.35
CA HIS A 102 1.56 12.60 -7.00
C HIS A 102 2.76 12.92 -6.11
N PRO A 103 3.48 14.02 -6.39
CA PRO A 103 4.60 14.43 -5.55
C PRO A 103 4.15 14.67 -4.10
N PRO A 104 5.07 14.52 -3.13
CA PRO A 104 4.77 14.84 -1.74
C PRO A 104 4.34 16.30 -1.64
N LYS A 105 3.30 16.56 -0.83
CA LYS A 105 2.85 17.94 -0.59
C LYS A 105 4.01 18.74 -0.02
N PRO A 106 4.35 19.91 -0.60
CA PRO A 106 5.45 20.71 -0.11
C PRO A 106 5.19 21.12 1.33
N LYS A 107 6.27 21.20 2.12
CA LYS A 107 6.18 21.64 3.52
C LYS A 107 5.59 23.04 3.55
N LYS A 108 4.58 23.24 4.41
CA LYS A 108 3.98 24.56 4.61
C LYS A 108 5.06 25.57 4.98
N LYS A 109 5.22 26.61 4.15
CA LYS A 109 6.17 27.72 4.38
C LYS A 109 5.78 28.54 5.61
N ILE A 110 4.47 28.76 5.79
CA ILE A 110 3.90 29.55 6.88
C ILE A 110 3.00 28.64 7.73
N ARG A 111 3.17 28.67 9.05
CA ARG A 111 2.31 28.00 10.03
C ARG A 111 1.43 29.05 10.74
N GLY A 112 0.11 28.86 10.76
CA GLY A 112 -0.86 29.79 11.36
C GLY A 112 -2.20 29.82 10.61
N ARG A 113 -3.25 30.38 11.24
CA ARG A 113 -4.56 30.62 10.62
C ARG A 113 -4.63 32.08 10.19
N GLY A 114 -4.59 32.32 8.88
CA GLY A 114 -4.76 33.65 8.28
C GLY A 114 -3.50 34.54 8.23
N PRO A 115 -3.61 35.72 7.61
CA PRO A 115 -2.48 36.62 7.34
C PRO A 115 -1.88 37.28 8.59
N ALA A 116 -2.53 37.14 9.75
CA ALA A 116 -2.14 37.80 10.99
C ALA A 116 -0.80 37.30 11.57
N VAL A 117 -0.36 36.08 11.24
CA VAL A 117 0.92 35.54 11.72
C VAL A 117 1.65 34.83 10.58
N GLN A 118 2.78 35.39 10.15
CA GLN A 118 3.66 34.78 9.15
C GLN A 118 5.08 34.69 9.72
N PHE A 119 5.77 33.57 9.49
CA PHE A 119 7.17 33.36 9.92
C PHE A 119 7.44 33.63 11.42
N GLY A 120 6.48 33.32 12.30
CA GLY A 120 6.62 33.59 13.74
C GLY A 120 6.45 35.07 14.13
N LYS A 121 6.16 35.96 13.17
CA LYS A 121 5.87 37.38 13.41
C LYS A 121 4.38 37.65 13.22
N ARG A 122 3.78 38.38 14.16
CA ARG A 122 2.39 38.85 14.01
C ARG A 122 2.37 40.06 13.07
N ILE A 123 1.83 39.88 11.87
CA ILE A 123 1.59 40.98 10.94
C ILE A 123 0.34 41.72 11.42
N ARG A 124 0.52 42.97 11.87
CA ARG A 124 -0.60 43.89 12.08
C ARG A 124 -0.75 44.70 10.81
N SER A 125 -1.93 44.71 10.18
CA SER A 125 -2.21 45.69 9.13
C SER A 125 -2.08 47.08 9.76
N ARG A 126 -1.22 47.93 9.19
CA ARG A 126 -1.23 49.36 9.51
C ARG A 126 -2.53 49.89 8.91
N ARG A 127 -3.49 50.30 9.74
CA ARG A 127 -4.62 51.11 9.25
C ARG A 127 -4.01 52.46 8.85
N LEU A 128 -4.10 52.81 7.57
CA LEU A 128 -3.94 54.18 7.12
C LEU A 128 -5.19 54.97 7.52
#